data_AF-A0AAV5BRE9-F1
#
_entry.id   AF-A0AAV5BRE9-F1
#
_cell.length_a   1.000
_cell.length_b   1.000
_cell.length_c   1.000
_cell.angle_alpha   90.00
_cell.angle_beta   90.00
_cell.angle_gamma   90.00
#
_symmetry.space_group_name_H-M   'P 1'
#
loop_
_entity.id
_entity.type
_entity.pdbx_description
1 polymer ?
#
loop_
_entity_poly.entity_id
_entity_poly.type
_entity_poly.pdbx_seq_one_letter_code
_entity_poly.pdbx_strand_id
1 'polypeptide(L)'
;MVGCLWSAAAAIATAAATMGSGARRKGWGLFRSSRARSPMEVVRHTRDLLSYVAENQQACSSSNRDAKREHKTQKDVTQVVANLQRQKLDSKIVASDYVEANRDLLDILMSGYVLESEHMRKFFDYIQLPDFNIASDAFRTFKELLTRHKSSAAEFFSRNYDWLLADILLDRSNTAVMVCYVSSKENLIVLMNLLRLFAANQNKPPEIVAILSANKSKILRFLADFTLDREDKQFEVDKSKVIAEISRL
;
A
#
# COMPACT_ATOMS: atom_id res chain seq x y z
N MET A 1 -23.78 -1.38 -10.69
CA MET A 1 -24.15 -0.43 -11.77
C MET A 1 -22.96 -0.25 -12.73
N VAL A 2 -22.49 -1.33 -13.38
CA VAL A 2 -21.26 -1.36 -14.22
C VAL A 2 -21.63 -1.66 -15.68
N GLY A 3 -22.69 -1.02 -16.18
CA GLY A 3 -23.30 -1.37 -17.48
C GLY A 3 -23.16 -0.32 -18.59
N CYS A 4 -22.77 0.92 -18.29
CA CYS A 4 -23.00 2.03 -19.23
C CYS A 4 -21.79 2.42 -20.09
N LEU A 5 -20.56 2.07 -19.69
CA LEU A 5 -19.34 2.45 -20.41
C LEU A 5 -19.12 1.63 -21.69
N TRP A 6 -19.53 0.36 -21.69
CA TRP A 6 -19.37 -0.51 -22.87
C TRP A 6 -20.34 -0.15 -24.00
N SER A 7 -21.56 0.28 -23.66
CA SER A 7 -22.56 0.75 -24.61
C SER A 7 -22.15 2.02 -25.36
N ALA A 8 -21.40 2.93 -24.70
CA ALA A 8 -20.88 4.14 -25.34
C ALA A 8 -19.72 3.85 -26.30
N ALA A 9 -18.81 2.95 -25.93
CA ALA A 9 -17.70 2.54 -26.79
C ALA A 9 -18.18 1.77 -28.05
N ALA A 10 -19.22 0.94 -27.91
CA ALA A 10 -19.83 0.23 -29.04
C ALA A 10 -20.54 1.18 -30.02
N ALA A 11 -21.26 2.20 -29.52
CA ALA A 11 -21.95 3.19 -30.36
C ALA A 11 -20.98 4.02 -31.22
N ILE A 12 -19.80 4.36 -30.67
CA ILE A 12 -18.75 5.11 -31.39
C ILE A 12 -18.12 4.26 -32.49
N ALA A 13 -17.95 2.95 -32.27
CA ALA A 13 -17.40 2.04 -33.28
C ALA A 13 -18.37 1.82 -34.46
N THR A 14 -19.69 1.79 -34.22
CA THR A 14 -20.70 1.58 -35.27
C THR A 14 -20.91 2.82 -36.15
N ALA A 15 -20.79 4.04 -35.59
CA ALA A 15 -20.93 5.29 -36.35
C ALA A 15 -19.74 5.55 -37.30
N ALA A 16 -18.56 4.98 -37.03
CA ALA A 16 -17.37 5.15 -37.86
C ALA A 16 -17.44 4.38 -39.20
N ALA A 17 -18.32 3.38 -39.32
CA ALA A 17 -18.43 2.53 -40.52
C ALA A 17 -19.29 3.13 -41.65
N THR A 18 -20.07 4.20 -41.39
CA THR A 18 -21.15 4.63 -42.29
C THR A 18 -20.96 5.96 -43.02
N MET A 19 -19.85 6.69 -42.85
CA MET A 19 -19.72 8.02 -43.48
C MET A 19 -18.51 8.14 -44.41
N GLY A 20 -18.80 8.01 -45.70
CA GLY A 20 -17.88 8.23 -46.80
C GLY A 20 -17.44 9.68 -46.99
N SER A 21 -16.23 9.78 -47.55
CA SER A 21 -15.77 10.72 -48.58
C SER A 21 -16.37 12.13 -48.61
N GLY A 22 -15.61 13.16 -48.21
CA GLY A 22 -15.91 14.52 -48.62
C GLY A 22 -15.19 15.66 -47.89
N ALA A 23 -14.41 16.41 -48.68
CA ALA A 23 -14.01 17.82 -48.51
C ALA A 23 -13.03 18.23 -47.39
N ARG A 24 -11.83 18.64 -47.83
CA ARG A 24 -10.84 19.45 -47.11
C ARG A 24 -11.41 20.84 -46.75
N ARG A 25 -11.16 21.32 -45.52
CA ARG A 25 -10.75 22.72 -45.23
C ARG A 25 -10.11 22.88 -43.84
N LYS A 26 -9.20 23.85 -43.80
CA LYS A 26 -8.09 24.13 -42.88
C LYS A 26 -8.45 24.20 -41.38
N GLY A 27 -7.53 23.74 -40.52
CA GLY A 27 -7.46 24.13 -39.10
C GLY A 27 -7.27 22.98 -38.10
N TRP A 28 -6.07 22.41 -38.06
CA TRP A 28 -5.23 22.11 -36.88
C TRP A 28 -4.04 21.24 -37.30
N GLY A 29 -2.82 21.75 -37.13
CA GLY A 29 -1.58 21.03 -37.48
C GLY A 29 -1.11 20.05 -36.40
N LEU A 30 -2.00 19.35 -35.71
CA LEU A 30 -1.62 18.51 -34.57
C LEU A 30 -1.26 17.05 -34.93
N PHE A 31 -1.45 16.65 -36.19
CA PHE A 31 -1.22 15.27 -36.63
C PHE A 31 -0.38 15.15 -37.92
N ARG A 32 0.62 16.03 -38.07
CA ARG A 32 1.72 15.83 -39.01
C ARG A 32 3.02 15.69 -38.24
N SER A 33 3.29 14.49 -37.74
CA SER A 33 4.65 14.10 -37.38
C SER A 33 4.81 12.61 -37.61
N SER A 34 5.69 12.26 -38.55
CA SER A 34 6.05 10.90 -38.97
C SER A 34 7.02 10.20 -38.00
N ARG A 35 7.01 10.58 -36.72
CA ARG A 35 7.95 10.05 -35.73
C ARG A 35 7.21 9.04 -34.85
N ALA A 36 7.78 7.84 -34.72
CA ALA A 36 7.32 6.84 -33.76
C ALA A 36 7.28 7.48 -32.37
N ARG A 37 6.13 7.40 -31.70
CA ARG A 37 5.93 7.97 -30.35
C ARG A 37 6.10 6.86 -29.33
N SER A 38 6.65 7.18 -28.16
CA SER A 38 6.80 6.18 -27.10
C SER A 38 5.43 5.78 -26.52
N PRO A 39 5.27 4.54 -26.01
CA PRO A 39 4.01 4.13 -25.40
C PRO A 39 3.55 5.04 -24.25
N MET A 40 4.49 5.64 -23.51
CA MET A 40 4.16 6.62 -22.47
C MET A 40 3.56 7.91 -23.02
N GLU A 41 4.08 8.44 -24.13
CA GLU A 41 3.52 9.64 -24.77
C GLU A 41 2.11 9.38 -25.32
N VAL A 42 1.89 8.18 -25.85
CA VAL A 42 0.60 7.71 -26.33
C VAL A 42 -0.41 7.63 -25.19
N VAL A 43 -0.06 6.98 -24.09
CA VAL A 43 -0.93 6.86 -22.90
C VAL A 43 -1.21 8.24 -22.29
N ARG A 44 -0.21 9.10 -22.19
CA ARG A 44 -0.36 10.46 -21.64
C ARG A 44 -1.29 11.32 -22.51
N HIS A 45 -1.10 11.33 -23.83
CA HIS A 45 -2.00 12.04 -24.74
C HIS A 45 -3.42 11.47 -24.71
N THR A 46 -3.57 10.15 -24.59
CA THR A 46 -4.89 9.51 -24.51
C THR A 46 -5.59 9.91 -23.21
N ARG A 47 -4.88 9.90 -22.07
CA ARG A 47 -5.39 10.39 -20.79
C ARG A 47 -5.80 11.86 -20.88
N ASP A 48 -4.94 12.72 -21.41
CA ASP A 48 -5.21 14.15 -21.48
C ASP A 48 -6.43 14.44 -22.40
N LEU A 49 -6.60 13.67 -23.48
CA LEU A 49 -7.81 13.71 -24.33
C LEU A 49 -9.07 13.20 -23.61
N LEU A 50 -8.97 12.10 -22.87
CA LEU A 50 -10.09 11.55 -22.10
C LEU A 50 -10.51 12.50 -20.96
N SER A 51 -9.54 13.12 -20.28
CA SER A 51 -9.79 14.17 -19.29
C SER A 51 -10.49 15.38 -19.92
N TYR A 52 -10.02 15.85 -21.07
CA TYR A 52 -10.67 16.94 -21.81
C TYR A 52 -12.11 16.59 -22.24
N VAL A 53 -12.35 15.36 -22.69
CA VAL A 53 -13.70 14.90 -23.06
C VAL A 53 -14.60 14.77 -21.83
N ALA A 54 -14.09 14.28 -20.70
CA ALA A 54 -14.83 14.17 -19.45
C ALA A 54 -15.19 15.55 -18.87
N GLU A 55 -14.27 16.51 -18.92
CA GLU A 55 -14.48 17.89 -18.44
C GLU A 55 -15.51 18.65 -19.29
N ASN A 56 -15.64 18.31 -20.58
CA ASN A 56 -16.57 18.98 -21.49
C ASN A 56 -17.89 18.21 -21.71
N GLN A 57 -18.12 17.07 -21.06
CA GLN A 57 -19.39 16.34 -21.14
C GLN A 57 -20.55 17.06 -20.44
N GLN A 58 -20.28 17.91 -19.45
CA GLN A 58 -21.32 18.67 -18.73
C GLN A 58 -21.84 19.91 -19.47
N ALA A 59 -21.28 20.28 -20.63
CA ALA A 59 -21.63 21.50 -21.35
C ALA A 59 -22.77 21.33 -22.38
N CYS A 60 -23.55 20.26 -22.33
CA CYS A 60 -24.63 19.99 -23.29
C CYS A 60 -26.02 20.18 -22.67
N SER A 61 -26.40 21.44 -22.51
CA SER A 61 -27.81 21.83 -22.52
C SER A 61 -27.93 23.26 -23.05
N SER A 62 -27.63 23.47 -24.34
CA SER A 62 -28.33 24.38 -25.27
C SER A 62 -27.43 24.91 -26.40
N SER A 63 -27.78 24.58 -27.66
CA SER A 63 -27.68 25.42 -28.88
C SER A 63 -27.21 24.64 -30.12
N ASN A 64 -27.92 24.86 -31.23
CA ASN A 64 -27.74 24.18 -32.52
C ASN A 64 -26.39 24.50 -33.23
N ARG A 65 -25.53 25.36 -32.62
CA ARG A 65 -24.16 25.63 -33.09
C ARG A 65 -23.15 24.60 -32.58
N ASP A 66 -23.53 23.79 -31.59
CA ASP A 66 -22.62 22.88 -30.91
C ASP A 66 -22.54 21.50 -31.56
N ALA A 67 -23.58 21.06 -32.29
CA ALA A 67 -23.58 19.79 -33.02
C ALA A 67 -22.45 19.68 -34.08
N LYS A 68 -22.08 20.80 -34.72
CA LYS A 68 -21.01 20.82 -35.73
C LYS A 68 -19.61 20.82 -35.10
N ARG A 69 -19.47 21.37 -33.88
CA ARG A 69 -18.24 21.29 -33.08
C ARG A 69 -18.08 19.91 -32.48
N GLU A 70 -19.15 19.36 -31.93
CA GLU A 70 -19.18 18.02 -31.36
C GLU A 70 -18.87 16.93 -32.40
N HIS A 71 -19.46 17.02 -33.59
CA HIS A 71 -19.13 16.11 -34.70
C HIS A 71 -17.68 16.28 -35.19
N LYS A 72 -17.07 17.46 -35.05
CA LYS A 72 -15.64 17.68 -35.34
C LYS A 72 -14.76 17.05 -34.25
N THR A 73 -15.10 17.27 -32.99
CA THR A 73 -14.40 16.65 -31.85
C THR A 73 -14.50 15.13 -31.90
N GLN A 74 -15.66 14.57 -32.23
CA GLN A 74 -15.85 13.13 -32.42
C GLN A 74 -15.04 12.58 -33.59
N LYS A 75 -14.95 13.30 -34.71
CA LYS A 75 -14.08 12.91 -35.83
C LYS A 75 -12.60 12.92 -35.45
N ASP A 76 -12.16 13.95 -34.73
CA ASP A 76 -10.78 14.08 -34.28
C ASP A 76 -10.44 12.95 -33.27
N VAL A 77 -11.34 12.65 -32.33
CA VAL A 77 -11.20 11.52 -31.38
C VAL A 77 -11.19 10.19 -32.11
N THR A 78 -12.10 9.97 -33.07
CA THR A 78 -12.17 8.71 -33.84
C THR A 78 -10.91 8.52 -34.69
N GLN A 79 -10.38 9.58 -35.27
CA GLN A 79 -9.16 9.54 -36.05
C GLN A 79 -7.92 9.29 -35.17
N VAL A 80 -7.89 9.82 -33.94
CA VAL A 80 -6.85 9.50 -32.96
C VAL A 80 -6.93 8.03 -32.54
N VAL A 81 -8.12 7.52 -32.21
CA VAL A 81 -8.33 6.11 -31.84
C VAL A 81 -7.94 5.18 -32.99
N ALA A 82 -8.34 5.49 -34.22
CA ALA A 82 -7.97 4.71 -35.40
C ALA A 82 -6.45 4.74 -35.67
N ASN A 83 -5.78 5.86 -35.42
CA ASN A 83 -4.32 5.95 -35.52
C ASN A 83 -3.60 5.19 -34.40
N LEU A 84 -4.15 5.20 -33.18
CA LEU A 84 -3.64 4.41 -32.05
C LEU A 84 -3.76 2.91 -32.30
N GLN A 85 -4.90 2.46 -32.81
CA GLN A 85 -5.14 1.06 -33.19
C GLN A 85 -4.21 0.58 -34.32
N ARG A 86 -3.70 1.49 -35.16
CA ARG A 86 -2.80 1.18 -36.28
C ARG A 86 -1.32 1.24 -35.92
N GLN A 87 -0.96 1.66 -34.71
CA GLN A 87 0.43 1.64 -34.27
C GLN A 87 0.88 0.21 -33.97
N LYS A 88 1.93 -0.25 -34.67
CA LYS A 88 2.70 -1.43 -34.25
C LYS A 88 3.42 -1.06 -32.96
N LEU A 89 2.93 -1.57 -31.84
CA LEU A 89 3.68 -1.57 -30.58
C LEU A 89 4.71 -2.71 -30.68
N ASP A 90 6.00 -2.40 -30.54
CA ASP A 90 7.03 -3.41 -30.25
C ASP A 90 6.77 -3.94 -28.82
N SER A 91 5.72 -4.75 -28.70
CA SER A 91 4.95 -5.02 -27.49
C SER A 91 5.63 -5.96 -26.50
N LYS A 92 6.86 -6.41 -26.78
CA LYS A 92 7.53 -7.40 -25.93
C LYS A 92 8.46 -6.82 -24.87
N ILE A 93 8.90 -5.56 -24.98
CA ILE A 93 10.04 -5.08 -24.18
C ILE A 93 9.68 -3.87 -23.30
N VAL A 94 8.70 -3.04 -23.68
CA VAL A 94 8.41 -1.80 -22.91
C VAL A 94 7.79 -2.06 -21.54
N ALA A 95 6.95 -3.08 -21.38
CA ALA A 95 6.41 -3.43 -20.06
C ALA A 95 7.50 -4.02 -19.15
N SER A 96 8.40 -4.83 -19.71
CA SER A 96 9.55 -5.39 -19.00
C SER A 96 10.51 -4.30 -18.57
N ASP A 97 10.88 -3.40 -19.49
CA ASP A 97 11.75 -2.25 -19.22
C ASP A 97 11.11 -1.30 -18.20
N TYR A 98 9.79 -1.12 -18.26
CA TYR A 98 9.06 -0.30 -17.30
C TYR A 98 9.05 -0.95 -15.90
N VAL A 99 8.79 -2.25 -15.80
CA VAL A 99 8.86 -2.96 -14.51
C VAL A 99 10.28 -3.00 -13.98
N GLU A 100 11.28 -3.16 -14.85
CA GLU A 100 12.69 -3.11 -14.48
C GLU A 100 13.14 -1.72 -14.01
N ALA A 101 12.61 -0.66 -14.62
CA ALA A 101 12.86 0.71 -14.19
C ALA A 101 12.10 1.09 -12.91
N ASN A 102 11.02 0.37 -12.57
CA ASN A 102 10.17 0.63 -11.41
C ASN A 102 10.05 -0.60 -10.51
N ARG A 103 11.21 -1.14 -10.07
CA ARG A 103 11.26 -2.33 -9.19
C ARG A 103 10.58 -2.11 -7.84
N ASP A 104 10.53 -0.87 -7.38
CA ASP A 104 9.80 -0.46 -6.19
C ASP A 104 8.30 -0.75 -6.30
N LEU A 105 7.68 -0.59 -7.47
CA LEU A 105 6.28 -0.97 -7.70
C LEU A 105 6.09 -2.47 -7.57
N LEU A 106 7.03 -3.26 -8.12
CA LEU A 106 7.00 -4.72 -7.98
C LEU A 106 7.14 -5.11 -6.51
N ASP A 107 8.07 -4.51 -5.78
CA ASP A 107 8.29 -4.80 -4.37
C ASP A 107 7.07 -4.43 -3.50
N ILE A 108 6.39 -3.31 -3.79
CA ILE A 108 5.14 -2.92 -3.11
C ILE A 108 4.03 -3.93 -3.40
N LEU A 109 3.83 -4.31 -4.67
CA LEU A 109 2.78 -5.25 -5.08
C LEU A 109 3.03 -6.65 -4.53
N MET A 110 4.28 -7.12 -4.59
CA MET A 110 4.68 -8.42 -4.05
C MET A 110 4.61 -8.44 -2.52
N SER A 111 5.02 -7.37 -1.84
CA SER A 111 4.90 -7.25 -0.39
C SER A 111 3.44 -7.30 0.06
N GLY A 112 2.54 -6.56 -0.59
CA GLY A 112 1.11 -6.62 -0.32
C GLY A 112 0.53 -8.02 -0.54
N TYR A 113 0.82 -8.63 -1.69
CA TYR A 113 0.33 -9.97 -2.03
C TYR A 113 0.81 -11.05 -1.05
N VAL A 114 2.10 -11.04 -0.70
CA VAL A 114 2.68 -12.06 0.20
C VAL A 114 2.19 -11.87 1.63
N LEU A 115 2.12 -10.63 2.13
CA LEU A 115 1.66 -10.34 3.50
C LEU A 115 0.18 -10.70 3.70
N GLU A 116 -0.65 -10.53 2.68
CA GLU A 116 -2.08 -10.89 2.73
C GLU A 116 -2.35 -12.39 2.48
N SER A 117 -1.34 -13.14 2.05
CA SER A 117 -1.51 -14.56 1.72
C SER A 117 -1.42 -15.49 2.93
N GLU A 118 -2.03 -16.68 2.83
CA GLU A 118 -1.85 -17.76 3.81
C GLU A 118 -0.39 -18.22 3.95
N HIS A 119 0.46 -17.90 2.98
CA HIS A 119 1.90 -18.22 3.02
C HIS A 119 2.66 -17.44 4.09
N MET A 120 2.12 -16.31 4.57
CA MET A 120 2.75 -15.54 5.64
C MET A 120 2.89 -16.37 6.93
N ARG A 121 1.94 -17.27 7.21
CA ARG A 121 2.01 -18.18 8.37
C ARG A 121 3.11 -19.23 8.21
N LYS A 122 3.33 -19.72 6.99
CA LYS A 122 4.35 -20.75 6.71
C LYS A 122 5.77 -20.26 6.96
N PHE A 123 6.02 -18.94 6.95
CA PHE A 123 7.32 -18.41 7.36
C PHE A 123 7.68 -18.82 8.79
N PHE A 124 6.71 -18.93 9.70
CA PHE A 124 6.98 -19.38 11.08
C PHE A 124 7.41 -20.84 11.12
N ASP A 125 6.88 -21.69 10.24
CA ASP A 125 7.32 -23.08 10.11
C ASP A 125 8.74 -23.14 9.52
N TYR A 126 9.02 -22.33 8.49
CA TYR A 126 10.33 -22.30 7.85
C TYR A 126 11.43 -21.76 8.75
N ILE A 127 11.14 -20.75 9.57
CA ILE A 127 12.09 -20.16 10.52
C ILE A 127 12.42 -21.15 11.66
N GLN A 128 11.50 -22.06 11.99
CA GLN A 128 11.69 -23.09 13.01
C GLN A 128 12.34 -24.38 12.46
N LEU A 129 12.70 -24.42 11.17
CA LEU A 129 13.38 -25.58 10.61
C LEU A 129 14.75 -25.80 11.29
N PRO A 130 15.15 -27.06 11.48
CA PRO A 130 16.46 -27.38 12.05
C PRO A 130 17.62 -27.03 11.10
N ASP A 131 17.34 -26.92 9.80
CA ASP A 131 18.33 -26.47 8.81
C ASP A 131 18.56 -24.96 8.94
N PHE A 132 19.73 -24.58 9.47
CA PHE A 132 20.10 -23.20 9.71
C PHE A 132 20.09 -22.34 8.44
N ASN A 133 20.51 -22.87 7.29
CA ASN A 133 20.60 -22.08 6.06
C ASN A 133 19.20 -21.68 5.60
N ILE A 134 18.28 -22.66 5.56
CA ILE A 134 16.90 -22.43 5.15
C ILE A 134 16.19 -21.53 6.15
N ALA A 135 16.35 -21.79 7.46
CA ALA A 135 15.72 -20.98 8.51
C ALA A 135 16.23 -19.53 8.50
N SER A 136 17.54 -19.33 8.32
CA SER A 136 18.16 -18.00 8.25
C SER A 136 17.70 -17.23 7.01
N ASP A 137 17.64 -17.87 5.84
CA ASP A 137 17.14 -17.26 4.61
C ASP A 137 15.65 -16.90 4.73
N ALA A 138 14.83 -17.81 5.27
CA ALA A 138 13.43 -17.56 5.55
C ALA A 138 13.24 -16.37 6.51
N PHE A 139 14.03 -16.30 7.59
CA PHE A 139 14.01 -15.19 8.53
C PHE A 139 14.42 -13.86 7.89
N ARG A 140 15.45 -13.89 7.02
CA ARG A 140 15.91 -12.70 6.30
C ARG A 140 14.82 -12.17 5.38
N THR A 141 14.20 -13.02 4.59
CA THR A 141 13.08 -12.63 3.70
C THR A 141 11.88 -12.13 4.50
N PHE A 142 11.52 -12.82 5.58
CA PHE A 142 10.45 -12.38 6.47
C PHE A 142 10.72 -10.99 7.06
N LYS A 143 11.93 -10.77 7.56
CA LYS A 143 12.36 -9.47 8.09
C LYS A 143 12.35 -8.40 7.01
N GLU A 144 12.82 -8.70 5.80
CA GLU A 144 12.81 -7.76 4.69
C GLU A 144 11.39 -7.33 4.31
N LEU A 145 10.46 -8.29 4.19
CA LEU A 145 9.04 -8.01 3.90
C LEU A 145 8.42 -7.06 4.92
N LEU A 146 8.73 -7.22 6.21
CA LEU A 146 8.19 -6.39 7.28
C LEU A 146 8.87 -5.03 7.45
N THR A 147 10.14 -4.91 7.05
CA THR A 147 10.94 -3.71 7.31
C THR A 147 11.13 -2.79 6.10
N ARG A 148 10.97 -3.32 4.88
CA ARG A 148 11.12 -2.57 3.64
C ARG A 148 9.93 -1.62 3.38
N HIS A 149 8.71 -2.15 3.43
CA HIS A 149 7.49 -1.37 3.20
C HIS A 149 6.69 -1.21 4.49
N LYS A 150 7.10 -0.23 5.32
CA LYS A 150 6.52 0.02 6.64
C LYS A 150 5.01 0.28 6.62
N SER A 151 4.47 0.88 5.55
CA SER A 151 3.04 1.12 5.40
C SER A 151 2.26 -0.19 5.26
N SER A 152 2.70 -1.07 4.37
CA SER A 152 2.07 -2.38 4.13
C SER A 152 2.21 -3.29 5.35
N ALA A 153 3.39 -3.28 5.99
CA ALA A 153 3.61 -4.02 7.22
C ALA A 153 2.71 -3.49 8.37
N ALA A 154 2.57 -2.16 8.51
CA ALA A 154 1.68 -1.58 9.52
C ALA A 154 0.21 -1.95 9.29
N GLU A 155 -0.25 -1.94 8.04
CA GLU A 155 -1.60 -2.39 7.68
C GLU A 155 -1.80 -3.87 8.00
N PHE A 156 -0.82 -4.72 7.65
CA PHE A 156 -0.83 -6.14 8.00
C PHE A 156 -0.93 -6.34 9.51
N PHE A 157 -0.06 -5.72 10.31
CA PHE A 157 -0.09 -5.85 11.77
C PHE A 157 -1.40 -5.34 12.37
N SER A 158 -1.95 -4.24 11.84
CA SER A 158 -3.22 -3.68 12.33
C SER A 158 -4.41 -4.63 12.12
N ARG A 159 -4.36 -5.49 11.12
CA ARG A 159 -5.42 -6.48 10.84
C ARG A 159 -5.19 -7.85 11.49
N ASN A 160 -3.97 -8.15 11.92
CA ASN A 160 -3.53 -9.50 12.29
C ASN A 160 -2.92 -9.62 13.70
N TYR A 161 -2.90 -8.55 14.50
CA TYR A 161 -2.20 -8.53 15.78
C TYR A 161 -2.73 -9.59 16.77
N ASP A 162 -4.03 -9.92 16.75
CA ASP A 162 -4.63 -10.88 17.68
C ASP A 162 -4.00 -12.27 17.57
N TRP A 163 -4.06 -12.88 16.39
CA TRP A 163 -3.50 -14.23 16.19
C TRP A 163 -1.97 -14.21 16.23
N LEU A 164 -1.34 -13.14 15.73
CA LEU A 164 0.12 -13.05 15.71
C LEU A 164 0.69 -13.06 17.13
N LEU A 165 0.12 -12.26 18.04
CA LEU A 165 0.59 -12.20 19.42
C LEU A 165 0.17 -13.43 20.23
N ALA A 166 -1.05 -13.96 19.99
CA ALA A 166 -1.53 -15.15 20.68
C ALA A 166 -0.73 -16.41 20.30
N ASP A 167 -0.57 -16.70 19.01
CA ASP A 167 0.00 -17.96 18.55
C ASP A 167 1.54 -17.97 18.61
N ILE A 168 2.19 -16.81 18.58
CA ILE A 168 3.67 -16.75 18.55
C ILE A 168 4.24 -16.51 19.94
N LEU A 169 3.74 -15.51 20.68
CA LEU A 169 4.32 -15.11 21.97
C LEU A 169 3.68 -15.83 23.16
N LEU A 170 2.39 -16.18 23.06
CA LEU A 170 1.64 -16.77 24.18
C LEU A 170 1.47 -18.29 24.05
N ASP A 171 1.98 -18.91 22.99
CA ASP A 171 1.98 -20.37 22.87
C ASP A 171 2.92 -21.01 23.90
N ARG A 172 2.43 -22.07 24.54
CA ARG A 172 3.17 -22.80 25.58
C ARG A 172 4.45 -23.45 25.03
N SER A 173 4.49 -23.86 23.76
CA SER A 173 5.70 -24.40 23.13
C SER A 173 6.82 -23.37 23.06
N ASN A 174 6.47 -22.08 23.02
CA ASN A 174 7.40 -20.97 22.86
C ASN A 174 7.84 -20.36 24.20
N THR A 175 7.45 -20.95 25.34
CA THR A 175 7.79 -20.46 26.68
C THR A 175 9.29 -20.26 26.87
N ALA A 176 10.13 -21.16 26.36
CA ALA A 176 11.59 -21.04 26.48
C ALA A 176 12.13 -19.82 25.71
N VAL A 177 11.61 -19.58 24.50
CA VAL A 177 11.95 -18.41 23.69
C VAL A 177 11.47 -17.14 24.38
N MET A 178 10.26 -17.16 24.96
CA MET A 178 9.72 -16.02 25.70
C MET A 178 10.57 -15.68 26.94
N VAL A 179 10.99 -16.69 27.72
CA VAL A 179 11.89 -16.49 28.86
C VAL A 179 13.22 -15.87 28.41
N CYS A 180 13.83 -16.38 27.34
CA CYS A 180 15.04 -15.78 26.78
C CYS A 180 14.80 -14.35 26.27
N TYR A 181 13.64 -14.09 25.65
CA TYR A 181 13.27 -12.79 25.12
C TYR A 181 13.18 -11.74 26.23
N VAL A 182 12.43 -12.02 27.30
CA VAL A 182 12.29 -11.11 28.45
C VAL A 182 13.54 -11.02 29.31
N SER A 183 14.53 -11.89 29.11
CA SER A 183 15.82 -11.83 29.82
C SER A 183 16.85 -10.94 29.12
N SER A 184 16.65 -10.57 27.85
CA SER A 184 17.58 -9.69 27.12
C SER A 184 17.37 -8.22 27.48
N LYS A 185 18.47 -7.53 27.76
CA LYS A 185 18.51 -6.09 28.02
C LYS A 185 17.88 -5.28 26.88
N GLU A 186 18.23 -5.59 25.63
CA GLU A 186 17.75 -4.90 24.45
C GLU A 186 16.23 -5.03 24.32
N ASN A 187 15.70 -6.23 24.55
CA ASN A 187 14.26 -6.49 24.50
C ASN A 187 13.51 -5.84 25.67
N LEU A 188 14.11 -5.82 26.87
CA LEU A 188 13.52 -5.15 28.04
C LEU A 188 13.36 -3.65 27.83
N ILE A 189 14.28 -3.00 27.11
CA ILE A 189 14.12 -1.58 26.71
C ILE A 189 12.91 -1.41 25.79
N VAL A 190 12.72 -2.31 24.82
CA VAL A 190 11.55 -2.27 23.93
C VAL A 190 10.25 -2.49 24.72
N LEU A 191 10.22 -3.49 25.60
CA LEU A 191 9.06 -3.79 26.44
C LEU A 191 8.71 -2.64 27.39
N MET A 192 9.71 -1.97 27.97
CA MET A 192 9.50 -0.78 28.80
C MET A 192 8.91 0.38 27.99
N ASN A 193 9.40 0.61 26.78
CA ASN A 193 8.85 1.62 25.88
C ASN A 193 7.40 1.31 25.48
N LEU A 194 7.06 0.03 25.25
CA LEU A 194 5.68 -0.39 25.01
C LEU A 194 4.80 -0.13 26.25
N LEU A 195 5.26 -0.49 27.45
CA LEU A 195 4.55 -0.22 28.69
C LEU A 195 4.34 1.29 28.91
N ARG A 196 5.33 2.12 28.54
CA ARG A 196 5.22 3.58 28.57
C ARG A 196 4.13 4.08 27.63
N LEU A 197 4.08 3.59 26.39
CA LEU A 197 3.01 3.97 25.44
C LEU A 197 1.63 3.56 25.95
N PHE A 198 1.54 2.37 26.55
CA PHE A 198 0.29 1.87 27.12
C PHE A 198 -0.18 2.70 28.32
N ALA A 199 0.73 2.96 29.27
CA ALA A 199 0.43 3.77 30.45
C ALA A 199 0.08 5.21 30.07
N ALA A 200 0.85 5.85 29.17
CA ALA A 200 0.67 7.24 28.77
C ALA A 200 -0.46 7.50 27.76
N ASN A 201 -1.19 6.46 27.31
CA ASN A 201 -2.30 6.63 26.38
C ASN A 201 -3.39 7.53 26.99
N GLN A 202 -3.71 8.67 26.37
CA GLN A 202 -4.70 9.59 26.95
C GLN A 202 -6.14 9.04 26.88
N ASN A 203 -6.43 8.18 25.90
CA ASN A 203 -7.74 7.59 25.66
C ASN A 203 -7.72 6.09 26.01
N LYS A 204 -7.47 5.76 27.28
CA LYS A 204 -7.44 4.37 27.76
C LYS A 204 -8.86 3.81 27.86
N PRO A 205 -9.17 2.66 27.22
CA PRO A 205 -10.45 1.99 27.40
C PRO A 205 -10.69 1.62 28.89
N PRO A 206 -11.95 1.65 29.38
CA PRO A 206 -12.26 1.35 30.78
C PRO A 206 -11.74 -0.01 31.27
N GLU A 207 -11.75 -1.02 30.41
CA GLU A 207 -11.28 -2.38 30.70
C GLU A 207 -9.78 -2.39 31.01
N ILE A 208 -9.01 -1.59 30.27
CA ILE A 208 -7.58 -1.44 30.47
C ILE A 208 -7.27 -0.70 31.76
N VAL A 209 -8.02 0.36 32.06
CA VAL A 209 -7.90 1.07 33.33
C VAL A 209 -8.17 0.12 34.49
N ALA A 210 -9.23 -0.68 34.43
CA ALA A 210 -9.54 -1.66 35.46
C ALA A 210 -8.41 -2.67 35.70
N ILE A 211 -7.80 -3.21 34.62
CA ILE A 211 -6.67 -4.14 34.72
C ILE A 211 -5.45 -3.47 35.37
N LEU A 212 -5.12 -2.23 34.96
CA LEU A 212 -3.99 -1.48 35.52
C LEU A 212 -4.23 -1.14 37.00
N SER A 213 -5.42 -0.68 37.36
CA SER A 213 -5.79 -0.38 38.75
C SER A 213 -5.76 -1.63 39.63
N ALA A 214 -6.24 -2.78 39.13
CA ALA A 214 -6.20 -4.05 39.85
C ALA A 214 -4.76 -4.55 40.13
N ASN A 215 -3.82 -4.23 39.24
CA ASN A 215 -2.41 -4.63 39.35
C ASN A 215 -1.48 -3.52 39.85
N LYS A 216 -2.02 -2.33 40.17
CA LYS A 216 -1.28 -1.10 40.48
C LYS A 216 -0.17 -1.32 41.50
N SER A 217 -0.49 -1.89 42.65
CA SER A 217 0.48 -2.11 43.75
C SER A 217 1.63 -3.03 43.35
N LYS A 218 1.33 -4.10 42.60
CA LYS A 218 2.34 -5.07 42.14
C LYS A 218 3.27 -4.46 41.11
N ILE A 219 2.71 -3.70 40.15
CA ILE A 219 3.49 -3.04 39.09
C ILE A 219 4.40 -1.98 39.69
N LEU A 220 3.88 -1.12 40.59
CA LEU A 220 4.69 -0.08 41.22
C LEU A 220 5.82 -0.66 42.06
N ARG A 221 5.56 -1.73 42.83
CA ARG A 221 6.60 -2.41 43.60
C ARG A 221 7.68 -3.00 42.70
N PHE A 222 7.28 -3.69 41.64
CA PHE A 222 8.23 -4.26 40.68
C PHE A 222 9.09 -3.18 40.02
N LEU A 223 8.48 -2.09 39.52
CA LEU A 223 9.20 -1.03 38.83
C LEU A 223 10.12 -0.21 39.74
N ALA A 224 9.82 -0.14 41.04
CA ALA A 224 10.70 0.51 42.02
C ALA A 224 12.02 -0.25 42.18
N ASP A 225 11.95 -1.58 42.25
CA ASP A 225 13.12 -2.45 42.47
C ASP A 225 13.84 -2.81 41.14
N PHE A 226 13.18 -2.64 40.00
CA PHE A 226 13.72 -3.01 38.70
C PHE A 226 14.76 -2.01 38.19
N THR A 227 16.01 -2.45 38.06
CA THR A 227 17.12 -1.69 37.47
C THR A 227 17.86 -2.55 36.44
N LEU A 228 18.02 -2.05 35.22
CA LEU A 228 18.63 -2.80 34.11
C LEU A 228 20.15 -2.64 34.05
N ASP A 229 20.64 -1.39 34.09
CA ASP A 229 22.04 -0.99 34.21
C ASP A 229 22.09 0.52 34.52
N ARG A 230 23.00 0.96 35.40
CA ARG A 230 23.05 2.37 35.89
C ARG A 230 23.42 3.40 34.80
N GLU A 231 23.81 2.97 33.61
CA GLU A 231 24.23 3.85 32.51
C GLU A 231 23.11 4.18 31.51
N ASP A 232 22.00 3.43 31.50
CA ASP A 232 20.88 3.70 30.60
C ASP A 232 19.93 4.75 31.20
N LYS A 233 20.33 6.02 31.06
CA LYS A 233 19.54 7.17 31.52
C LYS A 233 18.16 7.24 30.87
N GLN A 234 18.03 6.78 29.62
CA GLN A 234 16.76 6.84 28.90
C GLN A 234 15.76 5.86 29.49
N PHE A 235 16.21 4.65 29.80
CA PHE A 235 15.41 3.63 30.47
C PHE A 235 14.84 4.13 31.82
N GLU A 236 15.67 4.74 32.66
CA GLU A 236 15.23 5.26 33.97
C GLU A 236 14.23 6.43 33.85
N VAL A 237 14.40 7.27 32.82
CA VAL A 237 13.42 8.33 32.49
C VAL A 237 12.07 7.72 32.10
N ASP A 238 12.09 6.70 31.24
CA ASP A 238 10.87 6.05 30.78
C ASP A 238 10.17 5.27 31.89
N LYS A 239 10.93 4.59 32.74
CA LYS A 239 10.45 3.94 33.97
C LYS A 239 9.77 4.94 34.91
N SER A 240 10.42 6.08 35.16
CA SER A 240 9.88 7.13 36.04
C SER A 240 8.56 7.70 35.50
N LYS A 241 8.44 7.88 34.18
CA LYS A 241 7.19 8.31 33.54
C LYS A 241 6.07 7.28 33.68
N VAL A 242 6.38 6.00 33.48
CA VAL A 242 5.42 4.89 33.68
C VAL A 242 4.91 4.88 35.11
N ILE A 243 5.81 4.96 36.10
CA ILE A 243 5.47 4.98 37.53
C ILE A 243 4.52 6.15 37.83
N ALA A 244 4.83 7.36 37.33
CA ALA A 244 4.01 8.54 37.56
C ALA A 244 2.59 8.39 36.99
N GLU A 245 2.46 7.88 35.76
CA GLU A 245 1.14 7.75 35.12
C GLU A 245 0.32 6.62 35.75
N ILE A 246 0.93 5.48 36.09
CA ILE A 246 0.24 4.38 36.80
C ILE A 246 -0.18 4.81 38.21
N SER A 247 0.61 5.66 38.88
CA SER A 247 0.27 6.21 40.20
C SER A 247 -0.97 7.10 40.15
N ARG A 248 -1.24 7.74 39.00
CA ARG A 248 -2.37 8.65 38.76
C ARG A 248 -3.69 7.95 38.41
N LEU A 249 -3.64 6.67 38.02
CA LEU A 249 -4.81 5.81 37.80
C LEU A 249 -5.52 5.45 39.11
#